data_AF-A0A1X2DP83-F1
#
_entry.id   AF-A0A1X2DP83-F1
#
_cell.length_a   1.000
_cell.length_b   1.000
_cell.length_c   1.000
_cell.angle_alpha   90.00
_cell.angle_beta   90.00
_cell.angle_gamma   90.00
#
_symmetry.space_group_name_H-M   'P 1'
#
loop_
_entity.id
_entity.type
_entity.pdbx_description
1 polymer ?
#
loop_
_entity_poly.entity_id
_entity_poly.type
_entity_poly.pdbx_seq_one_letter_code
_entity_poly.pdbx_strand_id
1 'polypeptide(L)'
;MRVAIAVGCVLVSATAGCSRSPASTPAAPATPSAVALVPAASAVQGESVPGIGTTRAAWDDSHTPNAAAPNAYGRDPSLPEYLARGGAVYSDVSDQGTDRIHGYSLNMHTVDRFEVLRRVWQELPSDATVAWDLMRDHCYRVAFNSPTLRAVGDFMATVQLQYIQADGKKATSSDRFNQAVFRLDRAGSPPDGAEGCGK
;
A
#
# COMPACT_ATOMS: atom_id res chain seq x y z
N MET A 1 41.90 -14.72 13.29
CA MET A 1 41.81 -13.46 14.05
C MET A 1 40.48 -13.43 14.77
N ARG A 2 40.49 -13.36 16.11
CA ARG A 2 39.28 -13.26 16.94
C ARG A 2 39.21 -11.82 17.44
N VAL A 3 38.12 -11.12 17.15
CA VAL A 3 37.82 -9.80 17.71
C VAL A 3 36.49 -9.92 18.45
N ALA A 4 36.50 -9.49 19.71
CA ALA A 4 35.38 -9.51 20.63
C ALA A 4 35.09 -8.08 21.11
N ILE A 5 33.96 -7.92 21.83
CA ILE A 5 33.58 -6.80 22.73
C ILE A 5 32.77 -5.68 22.00
N ALA A 6 31.67 -5.10 22.49
CA ALA A 6 30.88 -5.23 23.73
C ALA A 6 29.41 -4.83 23.47
N VAL A 7 28.50 -5.38 24.28
CA VAL A 7 27.11 -4.95 24.45
C VAL A 7 27.06 -3.89 25.55
N GLY A 8 26.43 -2.74 25.28
CA GLY A 8 26.14 -1.71 26.27
C GLY A 8 24.64 -1.45 26.38
N CYS A 9 24.00 -1.90 27.46
CA CYS A 9 22.65 -1.54 27.83
C CYS A 9 22.67 -0.21 28.60
N VAL A 10 21.84 0.75 28.21
CA VAL A 10 21.51 1.93 29.02
C VAL A 10 20.04 1.86 29.37
N LEU A 11 19.76 1.62 30.66
CA LEU A 11 18.44 1.77 31.28
C LEU A 11 18.35 3.20 31.83
N VAL A 12 17.32 3.94 31.43
CA VAL A 12 16.93 5.18 32.12
C VAL A 12 15.53 4.97 32.68
N SER A 13 15.45 4.92 34.00
CA SER A 13 14.21 4.90 34.78
C SER A 13 13.96 6.30 35.32
N ALA A 14 12.75 6.83 35.14
CA ALA A 14 12.27 8.00 35.86
C ALA A 14 10.91 7.65 36.50
N THR A 15 10.93 7.56 37.82
CA THR A 15 9.77 7.44 38.71
C THR A 15 9.47 8.78 39.36
N ALA A 16 8.19 8.99 39.72
CA ALA A 16 7.61 9.99 40.64
C ALA A 16 6.73 11.05 39.92
N GLY A 17 5.54 11.40 40.40
CA GLY A 17 4.97 11.13 41.72
C GLY A 17 3.44 11.19 41.76
N CYS A 18 2.89 10.46 42.71
CA CYS A 18 1.53 10.61 43.20
C CYS A 18 1.45 11.85 44.10
N SER A 19 0.36 12.61 44.02
CA SER A 19 -0.14 13.35 45.19
C SER A 19 -1.65 13.53 45.13
N ARG A 20 -2.26 13.25 46.28
CA ARG A 20 -3.69 13.11 46.57
C ARG A 20 -4.41 14.47 46.71
N SER A 21 -5.72 14.39 46.54
CA SER A 21 -6.78 15.39 46.68
C SER A 21 -6.85 16.13 48.03
N PRO A 22 -7.71 17.15 48.09
CA PRO A 22 -8.76 17.12 49.11
C PRO A 22 -10.18 17.33 48.55
N ALA A 23 -11.12 16.71 49.23
CA ALA A 23 -12.57 16.79 49.02
C ALA A 23 -13.17 18.04 49.69
N SER A 24 -14.27 18.58 49.13
CA SER A 24 -15.35 19.26 49.85
C SER A 24 -16.61 19.37 48.97
N THR A 25 -17.55 18.45 49.22
CA THR A 25 -19.02 18.60 49.48
C THR A 25 -19.92 19.60 48.68
N PRO A 26 -21.27 19.44 48.67
CA PRO A 26 -22.05 19.25 47.45
C PRO A 26 -23.06 20.39 47.16
N ALA A 27 -23.29 20.67 45.87
CA ALA A 27 -24.44 21.45 45.43
C ALA A 27 -25.41 20.54 44.64
N ALA A 28 -26.69 20.63 45.00
CA ALA A 28 -27.78 19.80 44.49
C ALA A 28 -28.33 20.31 43.12
N PRO A 29 -29.35 19.66 42.56
CA PRO A 29 -29.31 18.97 41.28
C PRO A 29 -29.71 19.87 40.10
N ALA A 30 -28.89 19.91 39.05
CA ALA A 30 -29.33 20.32 37.73
C ALA A 30 -29.68 19.07 36.92
N THR A 31 -30.90 19.04 36.43
CA THR A 31 -31.52 18.12 35.47
C THR A 31 -30.49 17.45 34.54
N PRO A 32 -30.40 16.11 34.47
CA PRO A 32 -29.65 15.49 33.40
C PRO A 32 -30.48 15.66 32.12
N SER A 33 -30.13 16.65 31.30
CA SER A 33 -30.33 16.47 29.86
C SER A 33 -29.52 15.26 29.49
N ALA A 34 -30.22 14.15 29.23
CA ALA A 34 -29.66 13.00 28.56
C ALA A 34 -29.24 13.46 27.16
N VAL A 35 -28.06 14.07 27.08
CA VAL A 35 -27.32 14.15 25.83
C VAL A 35 -26.93 12.72 25.56
N ALA A 36 -27.68 12.08 24.67
CA ALA A 36 -27.32 10.77 24.16
C ALA A 36 -25.84 10.86 23.76
N LEU A 37 -25.00 10.10 24.46
CA LEU A 37 -23.67 9.74 23.98
C LEU A 37 -23.91 9.01 22.66
N VAL A 38 -23.92 9.77 21.58
CA VAL A 38 -23.71 9.24 20.24
C VAL A 38 -22.46 8.39 20.37
N PRO A 39 -22.51 7.09 20.06
CA PRO A 39 -21.31 6.29 20.06
C PRO A 39 -20.30 7.03 19.18
N ALA A 40 -19.08 7.23 19.69
CA ALA A 40 -17.93 7.50 18.85
C ALA A 40 -17.65 6.24 18.03
N ALA A 41 -18.59 5.86 17.16
CA ALA A 41 -18.30 5.09 15.98
C ALA A 41 -17.46 6.03 15.14
N SER A 42 -16.15 5.86 15.31
CA SER A 42 -15.10 6.57 14.62
C SER A 42 -15.54 6.89 13.20
N ALA A 43 -15.63 8.18 12.92
CA ALA A 43 -15.69 8.71 11.57
C ALA A 43 -14.38 8.38 10.85
N VAL A 44 -14.15 7.10 10.54
CA VAL A 44 -13.37 6.70 9.37
C VAL A 44 -14.36 6.77 8.19
N GLN A 45 -15.01 7.92 8.04
CA GLN A 45 -15.75 8.25 6.84
C GLN A 45 -14.77 9.02 5.96
N GLY A 46 -14.31 8.34 4.91
CA GLY A 46 -14.11 9.03 3.64
C GLY A 46 -12.68 9.27 3.18
N GLU A 47 -11.65 8.66 3.78
CA GLU A 47 -10.40 8.53 3.00
C GLU A 47 -10.61 7.39 2.01
N SER A 48 -10.93 7.76 0.77
CA SER A 48 -11.02 6.81 -0.35
C SER A 48 -9.68 6.11 -0.49
N VAL A 49 -9.69 4.78 -0.51
CA VAL A 49 -8.49 3.99 -0.84
C VAL A 49 -8.29 4.11 -2.35
N PRO A 50 -7.27 4.81 -2.86
CA PRO A 50 -6.99 4.80 -4.29
C PRO A 50 -6.35 3.46 -4.67
N GLY A 51 -6.62 2.98 -5.88
CA GLY A 51 -5.89 1.86 -6.45
C GLY A 51 -6.05 0.54 -5.66
N ILE A 52 -4.95 0.05 -5.10
CA ILE A 52 -4.88 -1.25 -4.41
C ILE A 52 -5.67 -1.22 -3.07
N GLY A 53 -6.48 -2.24 -2.80
CA GLY A 53 -7.34 -2.32 -1.60
C GLY A 53 -8.66 -1.54 -1.69
N THR A 54 -8.88 -0.76 -2.75
CA THR A 54 -10.17 -0.14 -3.04
C THR A 54 -11.24 -1.19 -3.36
N THR A 55 -12.53 -0.85 -3.23
CA THR A 55 -13.60 -1.80 -3.60
C THR A 55 -13.71 -1.93 -5.12
N ARG A 56 -14.26 -3.04 -5.63
CA ARG A 56 -14.47 -3.20 -7.08
C ARG A 56 -15.35 -2.08 -7.63
N ALA A 57 -16.43 -1.74 -6.94
CA ALA A 57 -17.30 -0.64 -7.34
C ALA A 57 -16.56 0.70 -7.41
N ALA A 58 -15.77 1.05 -6.38
CA ALA A 58 -15.01 2.30 -6.37
C ALA A 58 -13.91 2.33 -7.45
N TRP A 59 -13.30 1.18 -7.75
CA TRP A 59 -12.37 1.04 -8.86
C TRP A 59 -13.07 1.33 -10.19
N ASP A 60 -14.20 0.68 -10.45
CA ASP A 60 -14.97 0.83 -11.69
C ASP A 60 -15.52 2.25 -11.87
N ASP A 61 -15.88 2.93 -10.78
CA ASP A 61 -16.34 4.33 -10.80
C ASP A 61 -15.20 5.32 -11.13
N SER A 62 -13.97 4.98 -10.75
CA SER A 62 -12.80 5.86 -10.93
C SER A 62 -11.94 5.53 -12.16
N HIS A 63 -12.13 4.35 -12.76
CA HIS A 63 -11.35 3.86 -13.88
C HIS A 63 -12.24 3.50 -15.07
N THR A 64 -11.85 3.93 -16.27
CA THR A 64 -12.57 3.55 -17.49
C THR A 64 -12.13 2.16 -17.96
N PRO A 65 -13.05 1.18 -18.13
CA PRO A 65 -12.72 -0.12 -18.68
C PRO A 65 -12.11 -0.02 -20.09
N ASN A 66 -11.11 -0.86 -20.38
CA ASN A 66 -10.51 -0.98 -21.69
C ASN A 66 -11.08 -2.19 -22.44
N ALA A 67 -11.84 -1.95 -23.50
CA ALA A 67 -12.51 -3.01 -24.27
C ALA A 67 -11.55 -3.94 -25.04
N ALA A 68 -10.26 -3.60 -25.17
CA ALA A 68 -9.28 -4.42 -25.88
C ALA A 68 -8.79 -5.64 -25.08
N ALA A 69 -8.99 -5.65 -23.75
CA ALA A 69 -8.57 -6.74 -22.88
C ALA A 69 -9.52 -6.92 -21.68
N PRO A 70 -9.79 -8.15 -21.23
CA PRO A 70 -10.54 -8.38 -20.02
C PRO A 70 -9.76 -7.87 -18.80
N ASN A 71 -10.48 -7.38 -17.78
CA ASN A 71 -9.89 -6.88 -16.52
C ASN A 71 -8.81 -5.81 -16.74
N ALA A 72 -8.96 -5.01 -17.79
CA ALA A 72 -8.04 -3.94 -18.15
C ALA A 72 -8.76 -2.59 -18.10
N TYR A 73 -8.04 -1.55 -17.70
CA TYR A 73 -8.58 -0.20 -17.53
C TYR A 73 -7.59 0.86 -18.03
N GLY A 74 -8.13 2.03 -18.34
CA GLY A 74 -7.39 3.12 -18.96
C GLY A 74 -6.98 2.81 -20.39
N ARG A 75 -6.68 3.86 -21.15
CA ARG A 75 -6.21 3.73 -22.54
C ARG A 75 -5.19 4.80 -22.84
N ASP A 76 -3.94 4.37 -22.99
CA ASP A 76 -2.85 5.15 -23.56
C ASP A 76 -2.35 4.46 -24.85
N PRO A 77 -2.76 4.94 -26.04
CA PRO A 77 -2.37 4.32 -27.30
C PRO A 77 -0.88 4.47 -27.64
N SER A 78 -0.11 5.26 -26.87
CA SER A 78 1.33 5.37 -27.05
C SER A 78 2.09 4.22 -26.37
N LEU A 79 1.46 3.50 -25.44
CA LEU A 79 2.09 2.34 -24.82
C LEU A 79 2.32 1.23 -25.85
N PRO A 80 3.49 0.55 -25.82
CA PRO A 80 3.76 -0.54 -26.74
C PRO A 80 2.83 -1.73 -26.55
N GLU A 81 2.34 -2.32 -27.64
CA GLU A 81 1.40 -3.45 -27.61
C GLU A 81 1.96 -4.69 -26.91
N TYR A 82 3.29 -4.90 -26.95
CA TYR A 82 3.94 -6.01 -26.23
C TYR A 82 3.87 -5.87 -24.71
N LEU A 83 3.67 -4.65 -24.20
CA LEU A 83 3.59 -4.32 -22.78
C LEU A 83 2.13 -4.20 -22.33
N ALA A 84 1.32 -3.49 -23.12
CA ALA A 84 -0.04 -3.10 -22.77
C ALA A 84 -0.97 -3.29 -23.96
N ARG A 85 -1.66 -4.44 -24.00
CA ARG A 85 -2.61 -4.76 -25.08
C ARG A 85 -3.66 -3.66 -25.22
N GLY A 86 -3.79 -3.07 -26.41
CA GLY A 86 -4.73 -1.98 -26.66
C GLY A 86 -4.49 -0.72 -25.82
N GLY A 87 -3.25 -0.52 -25.34
CA GLY A 87 -2.87 0.62 -24.53
C GLY A 87 -3.41 0.60 -23.09
N ALA A 88 -3.72 -0.58 -22.53
CA ALA A 88 -4.22 -0.69 -21.17
C ALA A 88 -3.21 -0.18 -20.13
N VAL A 89 -3.58 0.89 -19.41
CA VAL A 89 -2.76 1.45 -18.32
C VAL A 89 -2.75 0.51 -17.12
N TYR A 90 -3.89 -0.09 -16.82
CA TYR A 90 -4.05 -1.11 -15.79
C TYR A 90 -4.44 -2.42 -16.47
N SER A 91 -3.77 -3.50 -16.09
CA SER A 91 -4.02 -4.85 -16.60
C SER A 91 -4.08 -5.85 -15.45
N ASP A 92 -4.69 -7.00 -15.70
CA ASP A 92 -4.83 -8.07 -14.70
C ASP A 92 -5.49 -7.63 -13.39
N VAL A 93 -6.43 -6.68 -13.45
CA VAL A 93 -7.10 -6.14 -12.26
C VAL A 93 -8.00 -7.20 -11.63
N SER A 94 -7.62 -7.66 -10.44
CA SER A 94 -8.30 -8.74 -9.73
C SER A 94 -8.68 -8.33 -8.32
N ASP A 95 -9.91 -8.66 -7.92
CA ASP A 95 -10.37 -8.57 -6.54
C ASP A 95 -10.35 -9.92 -5.80
N GLN A 96 -9.95 -10.98 -6.51
CA GLN A 96 -9.96 -12.37 -6.02
C GLN A 96 -11.31 -12.80 -5.39
N GLY A 97 -12.43 -12.19 -5.80
CA GLY A 97 -13.76 -12.47 -5.26
C GLY A 97 -14.04 -11.87 -3.87
N THR A 98 -13.18 -10.99 -3.38
CA THR A 98 -13.31 -10.33 -2.05
C THR A 98 -13.99 -8.96 -2.11
N ASP A 99 -14.40 -8.52 -3.31
CA ASP A 99 -14.91 -7.18 -3.60
C ASP A 99 -13.89 -6.05 -3.37
N ARG A 100 -12.62 -6.37 -3.13
CA ARG A 100 -11.52 -5.39 -3.03
C ARG A 100 -10.41 -5.72 -3.98
N ILE A 101 -9.81 -4.72 -4.63
CA ILE A 101 -8.72 -4.93 -5.57
C ILE A 101 -7.49 -5.49 -4.83
N HIS A 102 -7.13 -6.72 -5.14
CA HIS A 102 -6.02 -7.47 -4.56
C HIS A 102 -4.76 -7.43 -5.41
N GLY A 103 -4.88 -7.10 -6.70
CA GLY A 103 -3.71 -6.95 -7.55
C GLY A 103 -4.04 -6.41 -8.93
N TYR A 104 -3.02 -5.81 -9.54
CA TYR A 104 -3.02 -5.34 -10.92
C TYR A 104 -1.59 -5.04 -11.37
N SER A 105 -1.40 -4.97 -12.67
CA SER A 105 -0.20 -4.49 -13.33
C SER A 105 -0.46 -3.08 -13.87
N LEU A 106 0.32 -2.09 -13.41
CA LEU A 106 0.34 -0.75 -13.94
C LEU A 106 1.42 -0.65 -15.03
N ASN A 107 0.99 -0.40 -16.27
CA ASN A 107 1.85 -0.25 -17.44
C ASN A 107 2.19 1.22 -17.69
N MET A 108 3.42 1.50 -18.07
CA MET A 108 3.91 2.84 -18.35
C MET A 108 5.03 2.83 -19.39
N HIS A 109 5.40 4.00 -19.91
CA HIS A 109 6.63 4.13 -20.70
C HIS A 109 7.85 3.73 -19.88
N THR A 110 8.93 3.35 -20.55
CA THR A 110 10.17 3.01 -19.84
C THR A 110 10.72 4.24 -19.13
N VAL A 111 10.87 4.14 -17.82
CA VAL A 111 11.37 5.20 -16.94
C VAL A 111 12.40 4.62 -15.97
N ASP A 112 13.11 5.51 -15.28
CA ASP A 112 14.01 5.11 -14.19
C ASP A 112 13.26 4.76 -12.90
N ARG A 113 14.01 4.26 -11.91
CA ARG A 113 13.46 3.85 -10.61
C ARG A 113 12.75 4.99 -9.86
N PHE A 114 13.24 6.22 -9.96
CA PHE A 114 12.66 7.34 -9.23
C PHE A 114 11.29 7.71 -9.82
N GLU A 115 11.20 7.78 -11.15
CA GLU A 115 9.95 8.11 -11.83
C GLU A 115 8.88 7.02 -11.66
N VAL A 116 9.24 5.74 -11.73
CA VAL A 116 8.28 4.67 -11.45
C VAL A 116 7.81 4.69 -10.00
N LEU A 117 8.68 4.97 -9.03
CA LEU A 117 8.28 5.10 -7.62
C LEU A 117 7.36 6.30 -7.40
N ARG A 118 7.65 7.45 -8.03
CA ARG A 118 6.77 8.61 -8.01
C ARG A 118 5.38 8.27 -8.52
N ARG A 119 5.28 7.47 -9.59
CA ARG A 119 4.00 6.97 -10.09
C ARG A 119 3.35 5.99 -9.11
N VAL A 120 4.11 5.07 -8.52
CA VAL A 120 3.60 4.11 -7.51
C VAL A 120 2.95 4.83 -6.34
N TRP A 121 3.54 5.92 -5.85
CA TRP A 121 2.96 6.72 -4.78
C TRP A 121 1.58 7.32 -5.11
N GLN A 122 1.24 7.51 -6.38
CA GLN A 122 -0.09 7.99 -6.80
C GLN A 122 -1.18 6.92 -6.69
N GLU A 123 -0.77 5.66 -6.56
CA GLU A 123 -1.65 4.49 -6.50
C GLU A 123 -1.90 4.02 -5.05
N LEU A 124 -1.33 4.73 -4.07
CA LEU A 124 -1.37 4.39 -2.65
C LEU A 124 -2.17 5.43 -1.85
N PRO A 125 -2.77 5.05 -0.72
CA PRO A 125 -3.31 6.01 0.24
C PRO A 125 -2.27 7.07 0.65
N SER A 126 -2.75 8.26 1.00
CA SER A 126 -1.88 9.39 1.32
C SER A 126 -1.05 9.18 2.60
N ASP A 127 -1.51 8.30 3.48
CA ASP A 127 -0.87 7.88 4.73
C ASP A 127 0.13 6.71 4.56
N ALA A 128 0.39 6.27 3.32
CA ALA A 128 1.31 5.18 3.06
C ALA A 128 2.75 5.56 3.42
N THR A 129 3.49 4.59 3.97
CA THR A 129 4.90 4.72 4.33
C THR A 129 5.64 3.46 3.91
N VAL A 130 6.90 3.59 3.47
CA VAL A 130 7.70 2.41 3.11
C VAL A 130 7.89 1.53 4.34
N ALA A 131 7.45 0.27 4.23
CA ALA A 131 7.63 -0.75 5.25
C ALA A 131 9.00 -1.43 5.10
N TRP A 132 9.33 -1.79 3.86
CA TRP A 132 10.60 -2.35 3.46
C TRP A 132 10.77 -2.18 1.94
N ASP A 133 12.01 -2.19 1.49
CA ASP A 133 12.39 -2.32 0.09
C ASP A 133 13.50 -3.37 -0.06
N LEU A 134 13.52 -4.04 -1.20
CA LEU A 134 14.44 -5.12 -1.50
C LEU A 134 14.86 -5.02 -2.96
N MET A 135 16.17 -4.96 -3.20
CA MET A 135 16.76 -5.20 -4.51
C MET A 135 17.42 -6.58 -4.48
N ARG A 136 16.90 -7.52 -5.27
CA ARG A 136 17.48 -8.86 -5.40
C ARG A 136 17.50 -9.27 -6.87
N ASP A 137 18.68 -9.62 -7.37
CA ASP A 137 18.86 -10.10 -8.76
C ASP A 137 18.20 -9.18 -9.80
N HIS A 138 18.37 -7.86 -9.64
CA HIS A 138 17.78 -6.82 -10.50
C HIS A 138 16.23 -6.83 -10.56
N CYS A 139 15.61 -7.32 -9.49
CA CYS A 139 14.19 -7.20 -9.21
C CYS A 139 14.05 -6.30 -7.98
N TYR A 140 13.38 -5.16 -8.16
CA TYR A 140 13.10 -4.24 -7.07
C TYR A 140 11.67 -4.49 -6.57
N ARG A 141 11.55 -4.77 -5.27
CA ARG A 141 10.28 -4.87 -4.56
C ARG A 141 10.27 -3.85 -3.44
N VAL A 142 9.09 -3.29 -3.19
CA VAL A 142 8.85 -2.37 -2.09
C VAL A 142 7.49 -2.69 -1.51
N ALA A 143 7.35 -2.59 -0.20
CA ALA A 143 6.06 -2.68 0.45
C ALA A 143 5.79 -1.44 1.30
N PHE A 144 4.50 -1.17 1.48
CA PHE A 144 4.00 0.05 2.09
C PHE A 144 3.01 -0.28 3.21
N ASN A 145 3.27 0.23 4.40
CA ASN A 145 2.32 0.26 5.49
C ASN A 145 1.40 1.47 5.32
N SER A 146 0.10 1.29 5.55
CA SER A 146 -0.89 2.37 5.55
C SER A 146 -1.95 2.07 6.61
N PRO A 147 -2.18 2.95 7.59
CA PRO A 147 -3.32 2.83 8.51
C PRO A 147 -4.65 2.62 7.77
N THR A 148 -4.84 3.31 6.64
CA THR A 148 -6.00 3.16 5.75
C THR A 148 -6.14 1.73 5.21
N LEU A 149 -5.05 1.11 4.69
CA LEU A 149 -5.08 -0.29 4.26
C LEU A 149 -5.31 -1.28 5.41
N ARG A 150 -4.80 -0.99 6.61
CA ARG A 150 -5.03 -1.83 7.78
C ARG A 150 -6.48 -1.75 8.26
N ALA A 151 -7.10 -0.57 8.20
CA ALA A 151 -8.48 -0.38 8.60
C ALA A 151 -9.47 -1.17 7.72
N VAL A 152 -9.16 -1.37 6.43
CA VAL A 152 -10.06 -2.07 5.50
C VAL A 152 -9.89 -3.59 5.45
N GLY A 153 -8.81 -4.14 6.02
CA GLY A 153 -8.65 -5.60 6.12
C GLY A 153 -7.30 -6.11 6.61
N ASP A 154 -6.61 -5.36 7.47
CA ASP A 154 -5.26 -5.68 7.98
C ASP A 154 -4.24 -5.93 6.84
N PHE A 155 -4.26 -5.05 5.84
CA PHE A 155 -3.44 -5.19 4.65
C PHE A 155 -2.21 -4.27 4.62
N MET A 156 -1.27 -4.62 3.75
CA MET A 156 -0.22 -3.75 3.24
C MET A 156 -0.13 -3.89 1.71
N ALA A 157 0.37 -2.87 1.02
CA ALA A 157 0.59 -2.94 -0.42
C ALA A 157 2.03 -3.38 -0.71
N THR A 158 2.22 -4.35 -1.60
CA THR A 158 3.52 -4.75 -2.12
C THR A 158 3.56 -4.46 -3.62
N VAL A 159 4.67 -3.89 -4.07
CA VAL A 159 4.89 -3.50 -5.46
C VAL A 159 6.18 -4.13 -5.97
N GLN A 160 6.09 -4.83 -7.08
CA GLN A 160 7.26 -5.33 -7.81
C GLN A 160 7.45 -4.52 -9.09
N LEU A 161 8.62 -3.92 -9.25
CA LEU A 161 8.99 -3.21 -10.46
C LEU A 161 9.60 -4.18 -11.47
N GLN A 162 9.18 -4.06 -12.73
CA GLN A 162 9.60 -4.94 -13.81
C GLN A 162 9.96 -4.14 -15.06
N TYR A 163 10.86 -4.73 -15.86
CA TYR A 163 11.14 -4.31 -17.22
C TYR A 163 10.68 -5.40 -18.18
N ILE A 164 9.69 -5.09 -19.01
CA ILE A 164 9.20 -5.95 -20.09
C ILE A 164 9.87 -5.50 -21.39
N GLN A 165 10.55 -6.42 -22.06
CA GLN A 165 11.21 -6.18 -23.34
C GLN A 165 10.22 -6.26 -24.51
N ALA A 166 10.67 -5.84 -25.70
CA ALA A 166 9.86 -5.85 -26.91
C ALA A 166 9.38 -7.24 -27.35
N ASP A 167 10.05 -8.30 -26.90
CA ASP A 167 9.62 -9.69 -27.09
C ASP A 167 8.58 -10.16 -26.06
N GLY A 168 8.11 -9.25 -25.19
CA GLY A 168 7.15 -9.51 -24.13
C GLY A 168 7.75 -10.17 -22.88
N LYS A 169 9.06 -10.44 -22.84
CA LYS A 169 9.70 -11.12 -21.71
C LYS A 169 10.14 -10.13 -20.64
N LYS A 170 10.14 -10.62 -19.39
CA LYS A 170 10.74 -9.90 -18.26
C LYS A 170 12.26 -9.93 -18.39
N ALA A 171 12.88 -8.78 -18.22
CA ALA A 171 14.33 -8.63 -18.13
C ALA A 171 14.74 -8.12 -16.75
N THR A 172 15.90 -8.58 -16.32
CA THR A 172 16.62 -8.04 -15.16
C THR A 172 17.13 -6.64 -15.51
N SER A 173 16.68 -5.62 -14.77
CA SER A 173 17.19 -4.26 -14.88
C SER A 173 17.11 -3.55 -13.52
N SER A 174 18.13 -2.77 -13.20
CA SER A 174 18.17 -1.94 -11.97
C SER A 174 17.79 -0.48 -12.22
N ASP A 175 17.60 -0.08 -13.48
CA ASP A 175 17.55 1.32 -13.92
C ASP A 175 16.45 1.61 -14.94
N ARG A 176 15.77 0.59 -15.46
CA ARG A 176 14.70 0.72 -16.45
C ARG A 176 13.50 -0.08 -16.00
N PHE A 177 12.35 0.57 -15.95
CA PHE A 177 11.09 -0.05 -15.55
C PHE A 177 9.97 0.47 -16.45
N ASN A 178 9.06 -0.41 -16.84
CA ASN A 178 7.87 -0.04 -17.61
C ASN A 178 6.60 -0.73 -17.09
N GLN A 179 6.71 -1.48 -15.98
CA GLN A 179 5.58 -2.09 -15.30
C GLN A 179 5.80 -2.09 -13.79
N ALA A 180 4.74 -1.78 -13.03
CA ALA A 180 4.68 -1.95 -11.59
C ALA A 180 3.53 -2.90 -11.24
N VAL A 181 3.85 -4.05 -10.63
CA VAL A 181 2.85 -5.06 -10.25
C VAL A 181 2.50 -4.88 -8.79
N PHE A 182 1.26 -4.48 -8.53
CA PHE A 182 0.70 -4.28 -7.20
C PHE A 182 0.06 -5.58 -6.69
N ARG A 183 0.27 -5.86 -5.41
CA ARG A 183 -0.40 -6.92 -4.67
C ARG A 183 -0.79 -6.41 -3.29
N LEU A 184 -1.93 -6.89 -2.81
CA LEU A 184 -2.39 -6.65 -1.45
C LEU A 184 -2.00 -7.87 -0.59
N ASP A 185 -1.06 -7.65 0.32
CA ASP A 185 -0.55 -8.66 1.25
C ASP A 185 -1.08 -8.39 2.67
N ARG A 186 -0.90 -9.36 3.57
CA ARG A 186 -1.19 -9.15 4.99
C ARG A 186 -0.23 -8.11 5.58
N ALA A 187 -0.73 -7.21 6.41
CA ALA A 187 0.12 -6.23 7.11
C ALA A 187 1.23 -6.92 7.92
N GLY A 188 2.45 -6.38 7.82
CA GLY A 188 3.63 -6.94 8.46
C GLY A 188 4.23 -8.15 7.75
N SER A 189 3.81 -8.46 6.52
CA SER A 189 4.44 -9.50 5.71
C SER A 189 5.93 -9.20 5.48
N PRO A 190 6.82 -10.19 5.63
CA PRO A 190 8.25 -10.01 5.44
C PRO A 190 8.63 -9.88 3.96
N PRO A 191 9.82 -9.32 3.63
CA PRO A 191 10.31 -9.19 2.26
C PRO A 191 10.57 -10.54 1.55
N ASP A 192 10.82 -11.60 2.31
CA ASP A 192 11.31 -12.91 1.82
C ASP A 192 10.21 -13.87 1.32
N GLY A 193 9.08 -13.36 0.84
CA GLY A 193 8.20 -14.17 0.00
C GLY A 193 8.96 -14.53 -1.28
N ALA A 194 9.38 -15.80 -1.45
CA ALA A 194 10.15 -16.32 -2.60
C ALA A 194 9.44 -16.20 -3.96
N GLU A 195 8.33 -15.48 -4.04
CA GLU A 195 7.55 -15.27 -5.24
C GLU A 195 7.93 -13.93 -5.90
N GLY A 196 8.20 -13.97 -7.20
CA GLY A 196 8.25 -12.79 -8.06
C GLY A 196 9.65 -12.33 -8.49
N CYS A 197 10.67 -12.47 -7.64
CA CYS A 197 12.06 -12.18 -8.00
C CYS A 197 12.85 -13.48 -8.25
N GLY A 198 12.70 -14.06 -9.44
CA GLY A 198 13.56 -15.13 -9.95
C GLY A 198 13.29 -16.55 -9.41
N LYS A 199 12.54 -17.33 -10.18
CA LYS A 199 13.04 -18.58 -10.80
C LYS A 199 12.48 -18.67 -12.21
#